data_AF-A0A7C3L8K4-F1
#
_entry.id   AF-A0A7C3L8K4-F1
#
_cell.length_a   1.000
_cell.length_b   1.000
_cell.length_c   1.000
_cell.angle_alpha   90.00
_cell.angle_beta   90.00
_cell.angle_gamma   90.00
#
_symmetry.space_group_name_H-M   'P 1'
#
loop_
_entity.id
_entity.type
_entity.pdbx_description
1 polymer ?
#
loop_
_entity_poly.entity_id
_entity_poly.type
_entity_poly.pdbx_seq_one_letter_code
_entity_poly.pdbx_strand_id
1 'polypeptide(L)' 'MKKLPGNKTKLVCTIGPASDSSEMIERMLKAGMNVARLNFSHGDFTGHGEVIKKIRAAS' A
#
# COMPACT_ATOMS: atom_id res chain seq x y z
N MET A 1 -9.32 -25.80 7.37
CA MET A 1 -8.15 -25.08 6.81
C MET A 1 -8.65 -23.95 5.91
N LYS A 2 -8.16 -22.70 6.07
CA LYS A 2 -8.51 -21.60 5.16
C LYS A 2 -7.95 -21.89 3.76
N LYS A 3 -8.82 -21.82 2.75
CA LYS A 3 -8.43 -21.96 1.34
C LYS A 3 -7.57 -20.75 0.97
N LEU A 4 -6.32 -20.98 0.57
CA LEU A 4 -5.46 -19.90 0.10
C LEU A 4 -5.93 -19.43 -1.28
N PRO A 5 -5.80 -18.12 -1.61
CA PRO A 5 -6.12 -17.61 -2.94
C PRO A 5 -5.26 -18.31 -4.01
N GLY A 6 -5.77 -18.38 -5.24
CA GLY A 6 -5.09 -19.03 -6.37
C GLY A 6 -3.66 -18.51 -6.59
N ASN A 7 -3.47 -17.22 -6.32
CA ASN A 7 -2.16 -16.56 -6.31
C ASN A 7 -1.62 -16.56 -4.87
N LYS A 8 -0.70 -17.48 -4.59
CA LYS A 8 -0.10 -17.63 -3.25
C LYS A 8 0.92 -16.55 -2.93
N THR A 9 1.63 -16.05 -3.94
CA THR A 9 2.63 -14.99 -3.81
C THR A 9 1.97 -13.65 -3.53
N LYS A 10 2.51 -12.90 -2.56
CA LYS A 10 2.02 -11.57 -2.18
C LYS A 10 2.88 -10.47 -2.77
N LEU A 11 2.26 -9.37 -3.19
CA LEU A 11 2.93 -8.18 -3.69
C LEU A 11 3.11 -7.17 -2.55
N VAL A 12 4.38 -6.85 -2.27
CA VAL A 12 4.78 -5.78 -1.35
C VAL A 12 5.21 -4.58 -2.19
N CYS A 13 4.55 -3.44 -2.02
CA CYS A 13 4.85 -2.23 -2.78
C CYS A 13 5.29 -1.12 -1.84
N THR A 14 6.46 -0.51 -2.10
CA THR A 14 6.90 0.65 -1.33
C THR A 14 6.15 1.89 -1.80
N ILE A 15 5.57 2.64 -0.87
CA ILE A 15 4.84 3.88 -1.18
C ILE A 15 5.80 5.05 -1.11
N GLY A 16 5.69 5.94 -2.10
CA GLY A 16 6.47 7.17 -2.20
C GLY A 16 5.73 8.20 -3.06
N PRO A 17 6.37 9.31 -3.46
CA PRO A 17 5.70 10.42 -4.14
C PRO A 17 4.95 10.06 -5.43
N ALA A 18 5.37 9.01 -6.14
CA ALA A 18 4.70 8.53 -7.35
C ALA A 18 3.44 7.70 -7.07
N SER A 19 3.24 7.25 -5.83
CA SER A 19 2.24 6.24 -5.44
C SER A 19 1.44 6.58 -4.19
N ASP A 20 1.56 7.79 -3.64
CA ASP A 20 0.89 8.19 -2.40
C ASP A 20 -0.45 8.91 -2.60
N SER A 21 -0.91 9.09 -3.84
CA SER A 21 -2.24 9.62 -4.13
C SER A 21 -3.31 8.56 -3.92
N SER A 22 -4.49 8.95 -3.43
CA SER A 22 -5.60 8.01 -3.19
C SER A 22 -5.97 7.23 -4.45
N GLU A 23 -6.03 7.91 -5.59
CA GLU A 23 -6.34 7.26 -6.88
C GLU A 23 -5.27 6.23 -7.28
N MET A 24 -3.98 6.52 -7.06
CA MET A 24 -2.92 5.57 -7.38
C MET A 24 -2.95 4.37 -6.43
N ILE A 25 -3.20 4.58 -5.14
CA ILE A 25 -3.34 3.51 -4.16
C ILE A 25 -4.49 2.58 -4.55
N GLU A 26 -5.65 3.10 -4.96
CA GLU A 26 -6.76 2.28 -5.45
C GLU A 26 -6.40 1.46 -6.68
N ARG A 27 -5.69 2.07 -7.65
CA ARG A 27 -5.21 1.38 -8.85
C ARG A 27 -4.24 0.25 -8.47
N MET A 28 -3.34 0.48 -7.51
CA MET A 28 -2.40 -0.53 -7.03
C MET A 28 -3.11 -1.68 -6.29
N LEU A 29 -4.13 -1.39 -5.49
CA LEU A 29 -4.95 -2.42 -4.84
C LEU A 29 -5.66 -3.30 -5.87
N LYS A 30 -6.30 -2.69 -6.88
CA LYS A 30 -6.94 -3.40 -8.00
C LYS A 30 -5.95 -4.22 -8.83
N ALA A 31 -4.71 -3.72 -8.98
CA ALA A 31 -3.63 -4.43 -9.65
C ALA A 31 -3.01 -5.57 -8.82
N GLY A 32 -3.37 -5.71 -7.54
CA GLY A 32 -3.00 -6.84 -6.70
C GLY A 32 -1.99 -6.54 -5.59
N MET A 33 -1.69 -5.27 -5.27
CA MET A 33 -0.91 -4.92 -4.09
C MET A 33 -1.53 -5.54 -2.83
N ASN A 34 -0.73 -6.24 -2.03
CA ASN A 34 -1.20 -6.87 -0.80
C ASN A 34 -0.66 -6.19 0.46
N VAL A 35 0.55 -5.63 0.39
CA VAL A 35 1.20 -4.95 1.51
C VAL A 35 1.77 -3.64 1.01
N ALA A 36 1.36 -2.54 1.64
CA ALA A 36 2.00 -1.25 1.47
C ALA A 36 3.19 -1.14 2.44
N ARG A 37 4.38 -0.90 1.91
CA ARG A 37 5.61 -0.66 2.69
C ARG A 37 5.87 0.84 2.76
N LEU A 38 6.06 1.35 3.96
CA LEU A 38 6.55 2.71 4.21
C LEU A 38 8.04 2.64 4.55
N ASN A 39 8.87 3.39 3.81
CA ASN A 39 10.31 3.39 4.04
C ASN A 39 10.70 4.51 5.02
N PHE A 40 10.92 4.17 6.28
CA PHE A 40 11.25 5.13 7.34
C PHE A 40 12.70 5.65 7.28
N SER A 41 13.54 5.16 6.35
CA SER A 41 14.82 5.80 6.04
C SER A 41 14.65 7.22 5.46
N HIS A 42 13.46 7.55 4.96
CA HIS A 42 13.10 8.86 4.40
C HIS A 42 11.73 9.33 4.89
N GLY A 43 11.48 10.64 4.81
CA GLY A 43 10.22 11.26 5.23
C GLY A 43 10.10 11.42 6.75
N ASP A 44 9.05 12.13 7.17
CA ASP A 44 8.72 12.34 8.58
C ASP A 44 7.47 11.52 9.00
N PHE A 45 7.20 11.48 10.30
CA PHE A 45 6.05 10.76 10.84
C PHE A 45 4.70 11.32 10.36
N THR A 46 4.62 12.62 10.12
CA THR A 46 3.39 13.28 9.67
C THR A 46 3.02 12.80 8.27
N GLY A 47 3.98 12.86 7.34
CA GLY A 47 3.82 12.38 5.97
C GLY A 47 3.48 10.89 5.92
N HIS A 48 4.20 10.05 6.65
CA HIS A 48 3.86 8.62 6.75
C HIS A 48 2.46 8.42 7.33
N GLY A 49 2.05 9.23 8.31
CA GLY A 49 0.70 9.22 8.88
C GLY A 49 -0.40 9.51 7.85
N GLU A 50 -0.19 10.52 7.00
CA GLU A 50 -1.14 10.82 5.92
C GLU A 50 -1.22 9.68 4.90
N VAL A 51 -0.08 9.07 4.52
CA VAL A 51 -0.08 7.90 3.64
C VAL A 51 -0.86 6.74 4.25
N ILE A 52 -0.70 6.47 5.55
CA ILE A 52 -1.47 5.43 6.26
C ILE A 52 -2.98 5.71 6.19
N LYS A 53 -3.40 6.96 6.40
CA LYS A 53 -4.82 7.35 6.31
C LYS A 53 -5.37 7.08 4.91
N LYS A 54 -4.64 7.49 3.86
CA LYS A 54 -5.04 7.25 2.46
C LYS A 54 -5.16 5.76 2.14
N ILE A 55 -4.19 4.95 2.56
CA ILE A 55 -4.22 3.48 2.37
C ILE A 55 -5.46 2.87 3.03
N ARG A 56 -5.76 3.25 4.29
CA ARG A 56 -6.91 2.72 5.03
C ARG A 56 -8.25 3.18 4.47
N ALA A 57 -8.32 4.37 3.87
CA ALA A 57 -9.53 4.86 3.22
C ALA A 57 -9.86 4.10 1.92
N ALA A 58 -8.84 3.54 1.26
CA ALA A 58 -8.99 2.82 -0.01
C ALA A 58 -9.17 1.29 0.14
N SER A 59 -8.94 0.73 1.34
CA SER A 59 -8.91 -0.71 1.63
C SER A 59 -10.23 -1.28 2.14
#